data_AF-A0A0F9BH50-F1
#
_entry.id   AF-A0A0F9BH50-F1
#
_cell.length_a   1.000
_cell.length_b   1.000
_cell.length_c   1.000
_cell.angle_alpha   90.00
_cell.angle_beta   90.00
_cell.angle_gamma   90.00
#
_symmetry.space_group_name_H-M   'P 1'
#
loop_
_entity.id
_entity.type
_entity.pdbx_description
1 polymer ?
#
loop_
_entity_poly.entity_id
_entity_poly.type
_entity_poly.pdbx_seq_one_letter_code
_entity_poly.pdbx_strand_id
1 'polypeptide(L)'
;MKFLNYIALSLALLFSAHSFALEQQYHQHIAAIIAAFKDNDKAAISSHIRYPLSRAYPVPAINDAAELVERFDYVFDRQLIAQIASSNIDTDWDKVGWRGIMLNSGIVWVDSNGKIIGINYS
;
A
#
# COMPACT_ATOMS: atom_id res chain seq x y z
N MET A 1 33.31 -4.03 30.49
CA MET A 1 31.87 -4.37 30.60
C MET A 1 30.96 -3.16 30.40
N LYS A 2 31.15 -2.03 31.10
CA LYS A 2 30.30 -0.82 30.93
C LYS A 2 30.26 -0.26 29.49
N PHE A 3 31.41 -0.23 28.80
CA PHE A 3 31.50 0.25 27.41
C PHE A 3 30.68 -0.61 26.42
N LEU A 4 30.66 -1.93 26.62
CA LEU A 4 29.87 -2.85 25.81
C LEU A 4 28.36 -2.62 26.01
N ASN A 5 27.94 -2.27 27.23
CA ASN A 5 26.54 -1.95 27.53
C ASN A 5 26.09 -0.65 26.85
N TYR A 6 26.94 0.37 26.74
CA TYR A 6 26.61 1.60 26.01
C TYR A 6 26.49 1.37 24.51
N ILE A 7 27.30 0.49 23.92
CA ILE A 7 27.19 0.10 22.51
C ILE A 7 25.90 -0.70 22.27
N ALA A 8 25.56 -1.64 23.15
CA ALA A 8 24.32 -2.39 23.03
C ALA A 8 23.09 -1.48 23.15
N LEU A 9 23.13 -0.51 24.08
CA LEU A 9 22.07 0.47 24.26
C LEU A 9 21.94 1.40 23.03
N SER A 10 23.04 1.91 22.49
CA SER A 10 22.99 2.76 21.29
C SER A 10 22.47 2.00 20.07
N LEU A 11 22.87 0.73 19.90
CA LEU A 11 22.36 -0.12 18.82
C LEU A 11 20.85 -0.38 18.94
N ALA A 12 20.36 -0.66 20.16
CA ALA A 12 18.94 -0.84 20.41
C ALA A 12 18.10 0.43 20.12
N LEU A 13 18.65 1.61 20.45
CA LEU A 13 18.01 2.89 20.13
C LEU A 13 17.95 3.14 18.62
N LEU A 14 19.04 2.85 17.89
CA LEU A 14 19.08 2.98 16.44
C LEU A 14 18.07 2.05 15.76
N PHE A 15 17.97 0.80 16.22
CA PHE A 15 16.99 -0.16 15.71
C PHE A 15 15.56 0.32 15.94
N SER A 16 15.25 0.78 17.15
CA SER A 16 13.90 1.28 17.49
C SER A 16 13.51 2.51 16.67
N ALA A 17 14.45 3.44 16.45
CA ALA A 17 14.23 4.62 15.61
C ALA A 17 13.98 4.24 14.14
N HIS A 18 14.71 3.24 13.62
CA HIS A 18 14.49 2.73 12.28
C HIS A 18 13.10 2.08 12.12
N SER A 19 12.69 1.24 13.08
CA SER A 19 11.36 0.65 13.09
C SER A 19 10.26 1.71 13.12
N PHE A 20 10.39 2.73 13.98
CA PHE A 20 9.44 3.83 14.05
C PHE A 20 9.36 4.63 12.73
N ALA A 21 10.49 4.95 12.12
CA ALA A 21 10.52 5.64 10.83
C ALA A 21 9.83 4.82 9.73
N LEU A 22 10.00 3.50 9.74
CA LEU A 22 9.35 2.60 8.80
C LEU A 22 7.83 2.55 9.02
N GLU A 23 7.35 2.53 10.27
CA GLU A 23 5.93 2.66 10.59
C GLU A 23 5.35 3.98 10.07
N GLN A 24 6.04 5.10 10.29
CA GLN A 24 5.59 6.40 9.82
C GLN A 24 5.48 6.46 8.30
N GLN A 25 6.47 5.91 7.59
CA GLN A 25 6.45 5.83 6.13
C GLN A 25 5.29 4.95 5.65
N TYR A 26 5.05 3.81 6.31
CA TYR A 26 3.89 2.96 6.05
C TYR A 26 2.58 3.76 6.17
N HIS A 27 2.39 4.46 7.29
CA HIS A 27 1.19 5.24 7.54
C HIS A 27 0.99 6.33 6.49
N GLN A 28 2.06 7.01 6.08
CA GLN A 28 2.01 8.04 5.05
C GLN A 28 1.58 7.48 3.69
N HIS A 29 2.15 6.34 3.27
CA HIS A 29 1.84 5.72 1.99
C HIS A 29 0.37 5.27 1.92
N ILE A 30 -0.12 4.59 2.95
CA ILE A 30 -1.51 4.11 2.97
C ILE A 30 -2.48 5.28 3.13
N ALA A 31 -2.17 6.29 3.94
CA ALA A 31 -3.02 7.48 4.07
C ALA A 31 -3.19 8.23 2.74
N ALA A 32 -2.11 8.35 1.95
CA ALA A 32 -2.17 8.97 0.62
C ALA A 32 -3.07 8.19 -0.34
N ILE A 33 -2.98 6.85 -0.32
CA ILE A 33 -3.87 5.98 -1.10
C ILE A 33 -5.32 6.20 -0.67
N ILE A 34 -5.64 6.08 0.63
CA ILE A 34 -7.00 6.27 1.15
C ILE A 34 -7.56 7.64 0.75
N ALA A 35 -6.76 8.70 0.85
CA ALA A 35 -7.16 10.06 0.44
C ALA A 35 -7.53 10.12 -1.06
N ALA A 36 -6.68 9.58 -1.93
CA ALA A 36 -6.95 9.55 -3.37
C ALA A 36 -8.26 8.82 -3.71
N PHE A 37 -8.57 7.73 -3.00
CA PHE A 37 -9.84 7.00 -3.16
C PHE A 37 -11.04 7.74 -2.56
N LYS A 38 -10.88 8.47 -1.45
CA LYS A 38 -11.94 9.33 -0.89
C LYS A 38 -12.33 10.46 -1.84
N ASP A 39 -11.35 11.06 -2.47
CA ASP A 39 -11.55 12.17 -3.42
C ASP A 39 -12.03 11.67 -4.80
N ASN A 40 -12.03 10.35 -5.02
CA ASN A 40 -12.36 9.71 -6.29
C ASN A 40 -11.52 10.28 -7.47
N ASP A 41 -10.28 10.68 -7.17
CA ASP A 41 -9.35 11.26 -8.14
C ASP A 41 -8.64 10.12 -8.91
N LYS A 42 -9.19 9.77 -10.07
CA LYS A 42 -8.64 8.71 -10.93
C LYS A 42 -7.18 8.96 -11.33
N ALA A 43 -6.78 10.23 -11.49
CA ALA A 43 -5.41 10.57 -11.84
C ALA A 43 -4.47 10.35 -10.64
N ALA A 44 -4.85 10.82 -9.45
CA ALA A 44 -4.09 10.55 -8.23
C ALA A 44 -3.97 9.05 -7.95
N ILE A 45 -5.08 8.30 -8.05
CA ILE A 45 -5.10 6.85 -7.88
C ILE A 45 -4.15 6.17 -8.87
N SER A 46 -4.15 6.59 -10.14
CA SER A 46 -3.22 6.02 -11.14
C SER A 46 -1.75 6.21 -10.79
N SER A 47 -1.41 7.31 -10.12
CA SER A 47 -0.04 7.55 -9.66
C SER A 47 0.41 6.58 -8.57
N HIS A 48 -0.52 5.96 -7.86
CA HIS A 48 -0.26 4.97 -6.81
C HIS A 48 -0.16 3.53 -7.34
N ILE A 49 -0.26 3.28 -8.64
CA ILE A 49 -0.19 1.91 -9.17
C ILE A 49 1.23 1.56 -9.61
N ARG A 50 1.63 0.32 -9.36
CA ARG A 50 2.81 -0.29 -10.01
C ARG A 50 2.39 -0.85 -11.35
N TYR A 51 2.95 -0.31 -12.42
CA TYR A 51 2.72 -0.83 -13.77
C TYR A 51 3.83 -1.80 -14.21
N PRO A 52 3.50 -2.81 -15.04
CA PRO A 52 2.15 -3.21 -15.41
C PRO A 52 1.39 -3.82 -14.22
N LEU A 53 0.12 -3.47 -14.07
CA LEU A 53 -0.76 -4.07 -13.06
C LEU A 53 -1.32 -5.39 -13.61
N SER A 54 -0.72 -6.49 -13.18
CA SER A 54 -1.15 -7.84 -13.55
C SER A 54 -2.56 -8.14 -13.07
N ARG A 55 -3.33 -8.85 -13.90
CA ARG A 55 -4.69 -9.29 -13.59
C ARG A 55 -4.85 -10.79 -13.81
N ALA A 56 -5.86 -11.38 -13.19
CA ALA A 56 -6.19 -12.78 -13.39
C ALA A 56 -6.52 -13.05 -14.88
N TYR A 57 -5.91 -14.09 -15.44
CA TYR A 57 -6.23 -14.55 -16.78
C TYR A 57 -7.73 -14.87 -16.91
N PRO A 58 -8.41 -14.51 -18.00
CA PRO A 58 -7.87 -13.95 -19.26
C PRO A 58 -7.82 -12.42 -19.33
N VAL A 59 -8.03 -11.70 -18.22
CA VAL A 59 -8.10 -10.24 -18.26
C VAL A 59 -6.70 -9.67 -18.53
N PRO A 60 -6.52 -8.83 -19.57
CA PRO A 60 -5.21 -8.24 -19.85
C PRO A 60 -4.80 -7.28 -18.73
N ALA A 61 -3.49 -7.24 -18.47
CA ALA A 61 -2.88 -6.29 -17.54
C ALA A 61 -3.20 -4.84 -17.96
N ILE A 62 -3.00 -3.92 -17.02
CA ILE A 62 -2.98 -2.48 -17.30
C ILE A 62 -1.52 -2.06 -17.39
N ASN A 63 -1.10 -1.49 -18.51
CA ASN A 63 0.33 -1.26 -18.78
C ASN A 63 0.83 0.10 -18.31
N ASP A 64 -0.05 1.08 -18.15
CA ASP A 64 0.30 2.43 -17.72
C ASP A 64 -0.89 3.20 -17.10
N ALA A 65 -0.61 4.43 -16.67
CA ALA A 65 -1.58 5.31 -16.03
C ALA A 65 -2.71 5.76 -16.96
N ALA A 66 -2.43 6.01 -18.24
CA ALA A 66 -3.46 6.43 -19.18
C ALA A 66 -4.45 5.30 -19.44
N GLU A 67 -3.94 4.08 -19.64
CA GLU A 67 -4.75 2.88 -19.79
C GLU A 67 -5.59 2.61 -18.54
N LEU A 68 -5.03 2.82 -17.35
CA LEU A 68 -5.82 2.68 -16.12
C LEU A 68 -6.97 3.66 -16.05
N VAL A 69 -6.73 4.94 -16.38
CA VAL A 69 -7.78 5.97 -16.32
C VAL A 69 -8.91 5.64 -17.32
N GLU A 70 -8.56 5.19 -18.52
CA GLU A 70 -9.52 4.73 -19.53
C GLU A 70 -10.34 3.53 -19.05
N ARG A 71 -9.69 2.56 -18.40
CA ARG A 71 -10.31 1.30 -17.96
C ARG A 71 -10.61 1.27 -16.47
N PHE A 72 -10.72 2.44 -15.82
CA PHE A 72 -10.72 2.56 -14.36
C PHE A 72 -11.82 1.74 -13.71
N ASP A 73 -13.04 1.86 -14.24
CA ASP A 73 -14.23 1.22 -13.68
C ASP A 73 -14.22 -0.31 -13.90
N TYR A 74 -13.34 -0.84 -14.77
CA TYR A 74 -13.08 -2.28 -14.90
C TYR A 74 -12.08 -2.81 -13.88
N VAL A 75 -11.26 -1.93 -13.29
CA VAL A 75 -10.19 -2.28 -12.34
C VAL A 75 -10.63 -2.00 -10.91
N PHE A 76 -11.44 -0.96 -10.70
CA PHE A 76 -11.95 -0.53 -9.41
C PHE A 76 -13.47 -0.37 -9.49
N ASP A 77 -14.20 -1.38 -9.02
CA ASP A 77 -15.65 -1.24 -8.87
C ASP A 77 -16.01 -0.36 -7.67
N ARG A 78 -17.30 0.02 -7.57
CA ARG A 78 -17.79 0.89 -6.49
C ARG A 78 -17.59 0.28 -5.09
N GLN A 79 -17.66 -1.04 -4.97
CA GLN A 79 -17.50 -1.71 -3.68
C GLN A 79 -16.04 -1.63 -3.23
N LEU A 80 -15.10 -1.92 -4.12
CA LEU A 80 -13.67 -1.84 -3.84
C LEU A 80 -13.24 -0.40 -3.53
N ILE A 81 -13.72 0.58 -4.30
CA ILE A 81 -13.46 2.00 -4.03
C ILE A 81 -13.95 2.36 -2.62
N ALA A 82 -15.17 1.97 -2.26
CA ALA A 82 -15.73 2.24 -0.94
C ALA A 82 -14.89 1.58 0.16
N GLN A 83 -14.49 0.31 0.00
CA GLN A 83 -13.68 -0.40 0.99
C GLN A 83 -12.32 0.27 1.20
N ILE A 84 -11.65 0.72 0.14
CA ILE A 84 -10.37 1.45 0.28
C ILE A 84 -10.61 2.82 0.93
N ALA A 85 -11.58 3.59 0.43
CA ALA A 85 -11.87 4.95 0.89
C ALA A 85 -12.32 5.00 2.36
N SER A 86 -13.06 3.99 2.84
CA SER A 86 -13.55 3.94 4.22
C SER A 86 -12.64 3.17 5.18
N SER A 87 -11.56 2.55 4.68
CA SER A 87 -10.68 1.73 5.50
C SER A 87 -9.99 2.54 6.61
N ASN A 88 -9.80 1.90 7.75
CA ASN A 88 -9.00 2.40 8.85
C ASN A 88 -7.58 1.84 8.77
N ILE A 89 -6.61 2.74 8.67
CA ILE A 89 -5.19 2.43 8.51
C ILE A 89 -4.58 1.61 9.66
N ASP A 90 -5.16 1.69 10.85
CA ASP A 90 -4.66 1.02 12.06
C ASP A 90 -5.25 -0.37 12.26
N THR A 91 -6.35 -0.71 11.57
CA THR A 91 -7.09 -1.97 11.79
C THR A 91 -7.29 -2.83 10.55
N ASP A 92 -7.41 -2.22 9.38
CA ASP A 92 -7.82 -2.93 8.16
C ASP A 92 -6.62 -3.28 7.26
N TRP A 93 -5.46 -2.69 7.56
CA TRP A 93 -4.23 -2.82 6.79
C TRP A 93 -3.17 -3.55 7.60
N ASP A 94 -2.73 -4.69 7.06
CA ASP A 94 -1.75 -5.57 7.71
C ASP A 94 -0.43 -5.59 6.93
N LYS A 95 0.68 -5.48 7.65
CA LYS A 95 2.02 -5.70 7.08
C LYS A 95 2.37 -7.17 7.09
N VAL A 96 2.73 -7.69 5.92
CA VAL A 96 3.05 -9.11 5.71
C VAL A 96 4.53 -9.28 5.35
N GLY A 97 5.40 -8.61 6.12
CA GLY A 97 6.84 -8.63 5.94
C GLY A 97 7.25 -8.14 4.54
N TRP A 98 8.13 -8.90 3.87
CA TRP A 98 8.64 -8.55 2.54
C TRP A 98 7.58 -8.59 1.42
N ARG A 99 6.41 -9.19 1.67
CA ARG A 99 5.32 -9.28 0.69
C ARG A 99 4.58 -7.95 0.49
N GLY A 100 4.74 -7.03 1.44
CA GLY A 100 4.07 -5.73 1.42
C GLY A 100 2.95 -5.63 2.44
N ILE A 101 2.02 -4.74 2.14
CA ILE A 101 0.90 -4.35 2.99
C ILE A 101 -0.38 -4.82 2.30
N MET A 102 -1.31 -5.42 3.04
CA MET A 102 -2.59 -5.86 2.51
C MET A 102 -3.77 -5.18 3.21
N LEU A 103 -4.79 -4.82 2.44
CA LEU A 103 -6.10 -4.45 2.96
C LEU A 103 -6.96 -5.72 3.10
N ASN A 104 -7.75 -5.83 4.18
CA ASN A 104 -8.79 -6.85 4.40
C ASN A 104 -8.38 -8.26 3.94
N SER A 105 -7.29 -8.80 4.51
CA SER A 105 -6.77 -10.13 4.16
C SER A 105 -6.40 -10.34 2.68
N GLY A 106 -6.05 -9.26 1.97
CA GLY A 106 -5.44 -9.35 0.65
C GLY A 106 -6.30 -8.87 -0.51
N ILE A 107 -7.39 -8.14 -0.30
CA ILE A 107 -8.17 -7.58 -1.42
C ILE A 107 -7.37 -6.54 -2.22
N VAL A 108 -6.46 -5.82 -1.56
CA VAL A 108 -5.49 -4.92 -2.18
C VAL A 108 -4.13 -5.19 -1.57
N TRP A 109 -3.10 -5.22 -2.41
CA TRP A 109 -1.70 -5.34 -2.00
C TRP A 109 -0.92 -4.09 -2.39
N VAL A 110 -0.11 -3.57 -1.46
CA VAL A 110 0.72 -2.38 -1.62
C VAL A 110 2.17 -2.73 -1.27
N ASP A 111 3.13 -2.31 -2.10
CA ASP A 111 4.55 -2.50 -1.83
C ASP A 111 5.11 -1.48 -0.82
N SER A 112 6.37 -1.63 -0.43
CA SER A 112 7.03 -0.73 0.53
C SER A 112 7.22 0.72 0.02
N ASN A 113 7.00 0.97 -1.27
CA ASN A 113 7.06 2.30 -1.88
C ASN A 113 5.68 2.95 -2.00
N GLY A 114 4.64 2.37 -1.39
CA GLY A 114 3.29 2.89 -1.47
C GLY A 114 2.65 2.71 -2.84
N LYS A 115 3.06 1.66 -3.59
CA LYS A 115 2.44 1.32 -4.87
C LYS A 115 1.52 0.12 -4.74
N ILE A 116 0.29 0.22 -5.24
CA ILE A 116 -0.63 -0.92 -5.38
C ILE A 116 -0.04 -1.85 -6.44
N ILE A 117 0.20 -3.10 -6.03
CA ILE A 117 0.80 -4.16 -6.86
C ILE A 117 -0.17 -5.28 -7.18
N GLY A 118 -1.33 -5.32 -6.52
CA GLY A 118 -2.31 -6.37 -6.72
C GLY A 118 -3.68 -6.01 -6.19
N ILE A 119 -4.70 -6.47 -6.89
CA ILE A 119 -6.10 -6.36 -6.51
C ILE A 119 -6.70 -7.75 -6.67
N ASN A 120 -7.25 -8.28 -5.60
CA ASN A 120 -7.90 -9.58 -5.60
C ASN A 120 -9.41 -9.36 -5.44
N TYR A 121 -10.13 -9.73 -6.49
CA TYR A 121 -11.57 -9.84 -6.44
C TYR A 121 -11.93 -11.18 -5.81
N SER A 122 -12.79 -11.15 -4.79
CA SER A 122 -13.46 -12.32 -4.24
C SER A 122 -14.78 -12.62 -4.95
#